data_AF-A0A0D0A5H4-F1
#
_entry.id   AF-A0A0D0A5H4-F1
#
_cell.length_a   1.000
_cell.length_b   1.000
_cell.length_c   1.000
_cell.angle_alpha   90.00
_cell.angle_beta   90.00
_cell.angle_gamma   90.00
#
_symmetry.space_group_name_H-M   'P 1'
#
loop_
_entity.id
_entity.type
_entity.pdbx_description
1 polymer ?
#
loop_
_entity_poly.entity_id
_entity_poly.type
_entity_poly.pdbx_seq_one_letter_code
_entity_poly.pdbx_strand_id
1 'polypeptide(L)'
;MTIVSNDPTQWPSINSYRVASYFIVAASAGVIYDWVLTLGHEVDLIWRQHWSLMTGLYLSARYLGIIYVAIGLLIYVPTISLTDAG
;
A
#
# COMPACT_ATOMS: atom_id res chain seq x y z
N MET A 1 -19.49 11.80 9.67
CA MET A 1 -20.01 12.56 8.52
C MET A 1 -18.86 13.32 7.88
N THR A 2 -18.31 12.84 6.75
CA THR A 2 -17.29 13.58 6.00
C THR A 2 -17.97 14.73 5.27
N ILE A 3 -17.70 15.96 5.68
CA ILE A 3 -18.24 17.15 5.01
C ILE A 3 -17.54 17.29 3.66
N VAL A 4 -18.21 16.89 2.58
CA VAL A 4 -17.75 17.10 1.22
C VAL A 4 -18.19 18.50 0.80
N SER A 5 -17.23 19.33 0.41
CA SER A 5 -17.53 20.66 -0.13
C SER A 5 -18.28 20.52 -1.47
N ASN A 6 -19.39 21.24 -1.60
CA ASN A 6 -20.22 21.26 -2.81
C ASN A 6 -19.80 22.37 -3.80
N ASP A 7 -18.64 23.00 -3.58
CA ASP A 7 -18.13 24.04 -4.47
C ASP A 7 -17.59 23.42 -5.78
N PRO A 8 -18.13 23.80 -6.96
CA PRO A 8 -17.70 23.26 -8.25
C PRO A 8 -16.24 23.55 -8.59
N THR A 9 -15.63 24.58 -8.00
CA THR A 9 -14.20 24.89 -8.19
C THR A 9 -13.28 23.81 -7.60
N GLN A 10 -13.77 23.01 -6.65
CA GLN A 10 -13.00 21.95 -5.99
C GLN A 10 -13.16 20.58 -6.64
N TRP A 11 -14.08 20.42 -7.59
CA TRP A 11 -14.34 19.15 -8.27
C TRP A 11 -13.12 18.57 -9.01
N PRO A 12 -12.29 19.36 -9.71
CA PRO A 12 -11.09 18.82 -10.38
C PRO A 12 -10.12 18.20 -9.36
N SER A 13 -9.95 18.84 -8.21
CA SER A 13 -9.11 18.35 -7.12
C SER A 13 -9.68 17.06 -6.54
N ILE A 14 -10.98 17.02 -6.22
CA ILE A 14 -11.66 15.82 -5.71
C ILE A 14 -11.55 14.66 -6.69
N ASN A 15 -11.74 14.91 -8.00
CA ASN A 15 -11.59 13.88 -9.02
C ASN A 15 -10.15 13.34 -9.08
N SER A 16 -9.15 14.23 -9.00
CA SER A 16 -7.75 13.85 -8.99
C SER A 16 -7.40 12.98 -7.78
N TYR A 17 -7.91 13.33 -6.59
CA TYR A 17 -7.76 12.51 -5.39
C TYR A 17 -8.41 11.15 -5.53
N ARG A 18 -9.63 11.07 -6.08
CA ARG A 18 -10.31 9.78 -6.32
C ARG A 18 -9.52 8.88 -7.25
N VAL A 19 -9.03 9.41 -8.38
CA VAL A 19 -8.20 8.67 -9.33
C VAL A 19 -6.92 8.18 -8.65
N ALA A 20 -6.24 9.04 -7.88
CA ALA A 20 -5.04 8.66 -7.15
C ALA A 20 -5.31 7.55 -6.12
N SER A 21 -6.41 7.63 -5.36
CA SER A 21 -6.80 6.60 -4.40
C SER A 21 -7.04 5.25 -5.08
N TYR A 22 -7.79 5.20 -6.19
CA TYR A 22 -8.02 3.94 -6.92
C TYR A 22 -6.71 3.37 -7.49
N PHE A 23 -5.86 4.24 -8.03
CA PHE A 23 -4.56 3.84 -8.56
C PHE A 23 -3.65 3.26 -7.46
N ILE A 24 -3.61 3.88 -6.28
CA ILE A 24 -2.83 3.41 -5.13
C ILE A 24 -3.34 2.06 -4.65
N VAL A 25 -4.65 1.84 -4.60
CA VAL A 25 -5.23 0.52 -4.26
C VAL A 25 -4.84 -0.53 -5.29
N ALA A 26 -4.92 -0.23 -6.59
CA ALA A 26 -4.53 -1.17 -7.63
C ALA A 26 -3.02 -1.49 -7.59
N ALA A 27 -2.17 -0.46 -7.43
CA ALA A 27 -0.73 -0.60 -7.35
C ALA A 27 -0.31 -1.40 -6.10
N SER A 28 -0.93 -1.12 -4.95
CA SER A 28 -0.66 -1.85 -3.71
C SER A 28 -1.06 -3.32 -3.78
N ALA A 29 -2.21 -3.63 -4.39
CA ALA A 29 -2.61 -5.01 -4.65
C ALA A 29 -1.57 -5.75 -5.52
N GLY A 30 -1.01 -5.09 -6.53
CA GLY A 30 0.08 -5.64 -7.35
C GLY A 30 1.36 -5.91 -6.55
N VAL A 31 1.76 -4.98 -5.69
CA VAL A 31 2.94 -5.14 -4.81
C VAL A 31 2.75 -6.30 -3.82
N ILE A 32 1.56 -6.42 -3.22
CA ILE A 32 1.24 -7.52 -2.31
C ILE A 32 1.27 -8.84 -3.06
N TYR A 33 0.71 -8.89 -4.27
CA TYR A 33 0.71 -10.10 -5.09
C TYR A 33 2.13 -10.57 -5.44
N ASP A 34 2.98 -9.66 -5.91
CA ASP A 34 4.40 -9.95 -6.19
C ASP A 34 5.12 -10.46 -4.94
N TRP A 35 4.88 -9.83 -3.79
CA TRP A 35 5.44 -10.25 -2.51
C TRP A 35 5.02 -11.68 -2.14
N VAL A 36 3.72 -11.99 -2.14
CA VAL A 36 3.20 -13.33 -1.82
C VAL A 36 3.80 -14.40 -2.73
N LEU A 37 3.96 -14.10 -4.02
CA LEU A 37 4.52 -15.05 -4.98
C LEU A 37 5.99 -15.38 -4.68
N THR A 38 6.78 -14.37 -4.31
CA THR A 38 8.21 -14.55 -4.03
C THR A 38 8.53 -15.03 -2.62
N LEU A 39 7.62 -14.84 -1.66
CA LEU A 39 7.81 -15.20 -0.26
C LEU A 39 8.19 -16.68 -0.08
N GLY A 40 7.57 -17.57 -0.87
CA GLY A 40 7.85 -19.01 -0.77
C GLY A 40 9.31 -19.34 -1.09
N HIS A 41 9.90 -18.65 -2.07
CA HIS A 41 11.32 -18.81 -2.41
C HIS A 41 12.22 -18.11 -1.40
N GLU A 42 11.82 -16.95 -0.90
CA GLU A 42 12.59 -16.21 0.11
C GLU A 42 12.70 -16.98 1.43
N VAL A 43 11.64 -17.63 1.90
CA VAL A 43 11.69 -18.42 3.14
C VAL A 43 12.63 -19.62 2.99
N ASP A 44 12.58 -20.32 1.87
CA ASP A 44 13.41 -21.50 1.67
C ASP A 44 14.90 -21.15 1.39
N LEU A 45 15.20 -20.03 0.70
CA LEU A 45 16.57 -19.61 0.40
C LEU A 45 17.20 -18.67 1.43
N ILE A 46 16.43 -17.82 2.11
CA ILE A 46 16.96 -16.79 3.01
C ILE A 46 16.85 -17.23 4.46
N TRP A 47 15.71 -17.82 4.85
CA TRP A 47 15.49 -18.21 6.25
C TRP A 47 16.11 -19.57 6.60
N ARG A 48 16.28 -20.49 5.64
CA ARG A 48 16.99 -21.77 5.86
C ARG A 48 18.49 -21.73 5.53
N GLN A 49 18.99 -20.69 4.85
CA GLN A 49 20.39 -20.60 4.43
C GLN A 49 21.17 -19.55 5.25
N HIS A 50 22.50 -19.59 5.15
CA HIS A 50 23.39 -18.68 5.88
C HIS A 50 23.16 -17.21 5.45
N TRP A 51 22.85 -16.36 6.43
CA TRP A 51 22.57 -14.94 6.22
C TRP A 51 23.82 -14.22 5.70
N SER A 52 23.77 -13.78 4.45
CA SER A 52 24.75 -12.85 3.88
C SER A 52 24.28 -11.40 4.06
N LEU A 53 25.21 -10.44 4.18
CA LEU A 53 24.92 -9.00 4.21
C LEU A 53 24.06 -8.54 3.03
N MET A 54 24.27 -9.13 1.85
CA MET A 54 23.48 -8.87 0.64
C MET A 54 22.00 -9.20 0.83
N THR A 55 21.70 -10.27 1.56
CA THR A 55 20.34 -10.69 1.92
C THR A 55 19.66 -9.72 2.88
N GLY A 56 20.40 -9.19 3.86
CA GLY A 56 19.89 -8.16 4.77
C GLY A 56 19.56 -6.86 4.05
N LEU A 57 20.41 -6.46 3.10
CA LEU A 57 20.19 -5.28 2.25
C LEU A 57 18.97 -5.45 1.33
N TYR A 58 18.77 -6.66 0.83
CA TYR A 58 17.59 -7.00 0.02
C TYR A 58 16.30 -6.96 0.85
N LEU A 59 16.30 -7.56 2.05
CA LEU A 59 15.16 -7.49 2.96
C LEU A 59 14.84 -6.03 3.32
N SER A 60 15.83 -5.23 3.71
CA SER A 60 15.57 -3.84 4.10
C SER A 60 14.93 -3.04 2.97
N ALA A 61 15.47 -3.12 1.76
CA ALA A 61 14.89 -2.44 0.59
C ALA A 61 13.44 -2.91 0.32
N ARG A 62 13.18 -4.22 0.43
CA ARG A 62 11.87 -4.81 0.14
C ARG A 62 10.81 -4.44 1.17
N TYR A 63 11.12 -4.59 2.46
CA TYR A 63 10.19 -4.27 3.54
C TYR A 63 9.97 -2.76 3.70
N LEU A 64 10.97 -1.92 3.41
CA LEU A 64 10.77 -0.46 3.35
C LEU A 64 9.79 -0.06 2.24
N GLY A 65 9.87 -0.70 1.06
CA GLY A 65 8.93 -0.48 -0.03
C GLY A 65 7.48 -0.85 0.35
N ILE A 66 7.30 -2.00 1.02
CA ILE A 66 5.98 -2.44 1.50
C ILE A 66 5.43 -1.48 2.56
N ILE A 67 6.27 -1.02 3.49
CA ILE A 67 5.89 -0.02 4.51
C ILE A 67 5.45 1.29 3.84
N TYR A 68 6.20 1.76 2.84
CA TYR A 68 5.86 2.98 2.10
C TYR A 68 4.49 2.87 1.42
N VAL A 69 4.23 1.74 0.75
CA VAL A 69 2.94 1.46 0.09
C VAL A 69 1.80 1.37 1.12
N ALA A 70 2.03 0.72 2.27
CA ALA A 70 1.04 0.60 3.34
C ALA A 70 0.68 1.97 3.95
N ILE A 71 1.67 2.84 4.17
CA ILE A 71 1.45 4.22 4.63
C ILE A 71 0.65 5.01 3.58
N GLY A 72 0.98 4.86 2.30
CA GLY A 72 0.21 5.47 1.21
C GLY A 72 -1.25 5.00 1.22
N LEU A 73 -1.49 3.70 1.36
CA LEU A 73 -2.83 3.14 1.50
C LEU A 73 -3.61 3.77 2.67
N LEU A 74 -2.98 3.91 3.84
CA LEU A 74 -3.60 4.50 5.03
C LEU A 74 -3.98 5.98 4.85
N ILE A 75 -3.18 6.74 4.10
CA ILE A 75 -3.38 8.18 3.89
C ILE A 75 -4.41 8.43 2.77
N TYR A 76 -4.32 7.68 1.67
CA TYR A 76 -5.10 7.95 0.47
C TYR A 76 -6.40 7.16 0.39
N VAL A 77 -6.50 6.03 1.10
CA VAL A 77 -7.77 5.33 1.32
C VAL A 77 -8.21 5.70 2.72
N PRO A 78 -9.20 6.60 2.91
CA PRO A 78 -9.81 6.76 4.21
C PRO A 78 -10.35 5.39 4.58
N THR A 79 -9.74 4.75 5.57
CA THR A 79 -10.14 3.47 6.12
C THR A 79 -11.62 3.60 6.48
N ILE A 80 -12.44 3.02 5.60
CA ILE A 80 -13.85 2.67 5.78
C ILE A 80 -14.31 3.03 7.19
N SER A 81 -14.97 4.18 7.30
CA SER A 81 -15.63 4.57 8.53
C SER A 81 -16.72 3.54 8.78
N LEU A 82 -16.39 2.51 9.57
CA LEU A 82 -17.26 1.43 10.05
C LEU A 82 -18.32 1.94 11.03
N THR A 83 -18.67 3.22 10.96
CA THR A 83 -19.57 3.90 11.89
C THR A 83 -21.02 3.95 11.39
N ASP A 84 -21.35 3.26 10.30
CA ASP A 84 -22.74 3.18 9.78
C ASP A 84 -23.48 1.95 10.32
N ALA A 85 -23.41 1.75 11.64
CA ALA A 85 -24.29 0.87 12.39
C ALA A 85 -24.89 1.67 13.55
N GLY A 86 -26.03 2.32 13.27
CA GLY A 86 -26.82 3.08 14.24
C GLY A 86 -28.09 3.63 13.60
#